data_AF-A0A535CDT9-F1
#
_entry.id   AF-A0A535CDT9-F1
#
_cell.length_a   1.000
_cell.length_b   1.000
_cell.length_c   1.000
_cell.angle_alpha   90.00
_cell.angle_beta   90.00
_cell.angle_gamma   90.00
#
_symmetry.space_group_name_H-M   'P 1'
#
loop_
_entity.id
_entity.type
_entity.pdbx_description
1 polymer ?
#
loop_
_entity_poly.entity_id
_entity_poly.type
_entity_poly.pdbx_seq_one_letter_code
_entity_poly.pdbx_strand_id
1 'polypeptide(L)' 'MTQSVGDSPVDNGTYNLLQALVSKLEAIEAYGRYQQDDGGQIFGQLISQERQQAEQLLTALRQRLGSGVGISEREKTLVG' A
#
# COMPACT_ATOMS: atom_id res chain seq x y z
N MET A 1 -23.20 -8.86 3.57
CA MET A 1 -22.93 -7.74 4.50
C MET A 1 -22.09 -6.72 3.74
N THR A 2 -22.72 -5.72 3.15
CA THR A 2 -22.06 -4.60 2.45
C THR A 2 -21.73 -3.52 3.47
N GLN A 3 -20.49 -3.52 3.98
CA GLN A 3 -20.01 -2.50 4.91
C GLN A 3 -19.98 -1.13 4.21
N SER A 4 -20.54 -0.14 4.90
CA SER A 4 -20.71 1.24 4.48
C SER A 4 -19.46 1.83 3.81
N VAL A 5 -19.68 2.41 2.63
CA VAL A 5 -18.71 3.23 1.91
C VAL A 5 -18.43 4.46 2.79
N GLY A 6 -17.30 4.44 3.51
CA GLY A 6 -16.74 5.68 4.04
C GLY A 6 -16.38 6.60 2.87
N ASP A 7 -16.35 7.91 3.12
CA ASP A 7 -16.09 9.02 2.17
C ASP A 7 -14.68 8.99 1.52
N SER A 8 -14.04 7.82 1.50
CA SER A 8 -12.75 7.56 0.89
C SER A 8 -12.89 7.50 -0.64
N PRO A 9 -12.02 8.19 -1.39
CA PRO A 9 -12.02 8.15 -2.86
C PRO A 9 -11.59 6.79 -3.43
N VAL A 10 -11.23 5.83 -2.57
CA VAL A 10 -10.77 4.49 -2.95
C VAL A 10 -11.51 3.43 -2.13
N ASP A 11 -11.68 2.25 -2.72
CA ASP A 11 -12.28 1.10 -2.04
C ASP A 11 -11.43 0.64 -0.84
N ASN A 12 -12.06 -0.06 0.10
CA ASN A 12 -11.43 -0.50 1.35
C ASN A 12 -10.13 -1.27 1.14
N GLY A 13 -10.03 -2.11 0.11
CA GLY A 13 -8.81 -2.89 -0.10
C GLY A 13 -7.67 -2.03 -0.66
N THR A 14 -7.98 -1.04 -1.49
CA THR A 14 -6.99 -0.03 -1.93
C THR A 14 -6.54 0.83 -0.76
N TYR A 15 -7.48 1.28 0.07
CA TYR A 15 -7.18 2.02 1.29
C TYR A 15 -6.26 1.22 2.24
N ASN A 16 -6.58 -0.04 2.50
CA ASN A 16 -5.79 -0.89 3.40
C ASN A 16 -4.34 -1.08 2.90
N LEU A 17 -4.14 -1.28 1.59
CA LEU A 17 -2.80 -1.40 1.00
C LEU A 17 -2.01 -0.10 1.10
N LEU A 18 -2.65 1.04 0.84
CA LEU A 18 -2.03 2.36 1.01
C LEU A 18 -1.62 2.60 2.47
N GLN A 19 -2.53 2.35 3.41
CA GLN A 19 -2.29 2.56 4.83
C GLN A 19 -1.16 1.66 5.34
N ALA A 20 -1.16 0.38 4.96
CA ALA A 20 -0.09 -0.54 5.33
C ALA A 20 1.26 -0.08 4.76
N LEU A 21 1.30 0.38 3.50
CA LEU A 21 2.53 0.89 2.89
C LEU A 21 3.06 2.13 3.61
N VAL A 22 2.18 3.09 3.96
CA VAL A 22 2.55 4.27 4.75
C VAL A 22 3.18 3.85 6.07
N SER A 23 2.55 2.96 6.82
CA SER A 23 3.08 2.48 8.10
C SER A 23 4.46 1.82 7.98
N LYS A 24 4.74 1.09 6.88
CA LYS A 24 6.08 0.53 6.62
C LYS A 24 7.13 1.59 6.37
N LEU A 25 6.79 2.64 5.62
CA LEU A 25 7.70 3.75 5.34
C LEU A 25 8.01 4.56 6.60
N GLU A 26 7.00 4.81 7.43
CA GLU A 26 7.16 5.48 8.74
C GLU A 26 8.06 4.65 9.68
N ALA A 27 7.88 3.33 9.70
CA ALA A 27 8.73 2.43 10.50
C ALA A 27 10.21 2.47 10.04
N ILE A 28 10.46 2.46 8.74
CA ILE A 28 11.82 2.59 8.19
C ILE A 28 12.48 3.90 8.63
N GLU A 29 11.74 5.01 8.60
CA GLU A 29 12.24 6.31 9.04
C GLU A 29 12.54 6.33 10.56
N ALA A 30 11.62 5.78 11.36
CA ALA A 30 11.81 5.67 12.81
C ALA A 30 13.03 4.82 13.17
N TYR A 31 13.15 3.62 12.59
CA TYR A 31 14.28 2.73 12.82
C TYR A 31 15.59 3.30 12.29
N GLY A 32 15.56 4.07 11.20
CA GLY A 32 16.73 4.79 10.71
C GLY A 32 17.28 5.77 11.75
N ARG A 33 16.40 6.52 12.42
CA ARG A 33 16.77 7.39 13.54
C ARG A 33 17.32 6.59 14.72
N TYR A 34 16.65 5.54 15.16
CA TYR A 34 17.12 4.71 16.29
C TYR A 34 18.46 4.02 16.00
N GLN A 35 18.71 3.60 14.75
CA GLN A 35 19.99 3.05 14.36
C GLN A 35 21.12 4.10 14.43
N GLN A 36 20.83 5.35 14.05
CA GLN A 36 21.80 6.45 14.12
C GLN A 36 22.09 6.86 15.56
N ASP A 37 21.05 6.93 16.40
CA ASP A 37 21.15 7.39 17.78
C ASP A 37 21.76 6.33 18.71
N ASP A 38 21.30 5.08 18.61
CA ASP A 38 21.66 4.01 19.55
C ASP A 38 22.65 2.97 18.97
N GLY A 39 23.02 3.08 17.69
CA GLY A 39 24.02 2.22 17.03
C GLY A 39 23.62 0.73 16.92
N GLY A 40 22.35 0.39 17.12
CA GLY A 40 21.88 -1.00 17.23
C GLY A 40 21.76 -1.72 15.88
N GLN A 41 22.49 -2.85 15.73
CA GLN A 41 22.38 -3.74 14.56
C GLN A 41 20.96 -4.29 14.33
N ILE A 42 20.16 -4.38 15.40
CA ILE A 42 18.75 -4.82 15.34
C ILE A 42 17.91 -3.90 14.44
N PHE A 43 18.11 -2.59 14.50
CA PHE A 43 17.34 -1.65 13.68
C PHE A 43 17.67 -1.78 12.20
N GLY A 44 18.91 -2.11 11.84
CA GLY A 44 19.29 -2.41 10.46
C GLY A 44 18.58 -3.65 9.90
N GLN A 45 18.42 -4.69 10.74
CA GLN A 45 17.66 -5.89 10.37
C GLN A 45 16.18 -5.58 10.20
N LEU A 46 15.58 -4.81 11.13
CA LEU A 46 14.20 -4.37 11.04
C LEU A 46 13.95 -3.53 9.78
N ILE A 47 14.80 -2.54 9.48
CA ILE A 47 14.71 -1.73 8.26
C ILE A 47 14.71 -2.61 7.00
N SER A 48 15.56 -3.64 6.96
CA SER A 48 15.65 -4.54 5.82
C SER A 48 14.35 -5.34 5.62
N GLN A 49 13.74 -5.81 6.70
CA GLN A 49 12.45 -6.51 6.66
C GLN A 49 11.30 -5.58 6.24
N GLU A 50 11.24 -4.38 6.81
CA GLU A 50 10.21 -3.39 6.48
C GLU A 50 10.28 -2.98 5.00
N ARG A 51 11.50 -2.84 4.44
CA ARG A 51 11.70 -2.55 3.01
C ARG A 51 11.14 -3.65 2.11
N GLN A 52 11.46 -4.90 2.39
CA GLN A 52 10.94 -6.04 1.63
C GLN A 52 9.40 -6.07 1.66
N GLN A 53 8.80 -5.82 2.82
CA GLN A 53 7.34 -5.79 2.97
C GLN A 53 6.71 -4.60 2.25
N ALA A 54 7.35 -3.41 2.29
CA ALA A 54 6.91 -2.24 1.56
C ALA A 54 6.90 -2.48 0.02
N GLU A 55 7.92 -3.15 -0.51
CA GLU A 55 7.98 -3.52 -1.93
C GLU A 55 6.85 -4.49 -2.35
N GLN A 56 6.52 -5.45 -1.49
CA GLN A 56 5.39 -6.36 -1.70
C GLN A 56 4.06 -5.62 -1.70
N LEU A 57 3.86 -4.72 -0.73
CA LEU A 57 2.65 -3.88 -0.64
C LEU A 57 2.52 -2.95 -1.85
N LEU A 58 3.62 -2.33 -2.30
CA LEU A 58 3.63 -1.48 -3.48
C LEU A 58 3.29 -2.27 -4.75
N THR A 59 3.79 -3.50 -4.88
CA THR A 59 3.47 -4.39 -6.00
C THR A 59 1.98 -4.73 -6.02
N ALA A 60 1.42 -5.13 -4.88
CA ALA A 60 0.00 -5.43 -4.75
C ALA A 60 -0.88 -4.20 -5.05
N LEU A 61 -0.47 -3.02 -4.57
CA LEU A 61 -1.16 -1.76 -4.84
C LEU A 61 -1.16 -1.42 -6.34
N ARG A 62 -0.01 -1.54 -7.01
CA ARG A 62 0.11 -1.33 -8.46
C ARG A 62 -0.77 -2.28 -9.26
N GLN A 63 -0.80 -3.56 -8.88
CA GLN A 63 -1.68 -4.55 -9.52
C GLN A 63 -3.15 -4.17 -9.37
N ARG A 64 -3.56 -3.74 -8.17
CA ARG A 64 -4.95 -3.34 -7.91
C ARG A 64 -5.35 -2.08 -8.69
N LEU A 65 -4.49 -1.07 -8.71
CA LEU A 65 -4.72 0.17 -9.48
C LEU A 65 -4.70 -0.09 -10.99
N GLY A 66 -3.79 -0.92 -11.49
CA GLY A 66 -3.72 -1.31 -12.91
C GLY A 66 -4.90 -2.17 -13.35
N SER A 67 -5.45 -2.98 -12.46
CA SER A 67 -6.68 -3.76 -12.73
C SER A 67 -7.94 -2.89 -12.76
N GLY A 68 -7.91 -1.69 -12.17
CA GLY A 68 -9.03 -0.74 -12.15
C GLY A 68 -9.20 0.10 -13.42
N VAL A 69 -8.19 0.17 -14.30
CA VAL A 69 -8.20 1.01 -15.52
C VAL A 69 -8.83 0.30 -16.74
N GLY A 70 -9.21 -0.98 -16.62
CA GLY A 70 -9.66 -1.82 -17.75
C GLY A 70 -11.16 -1.94 -18.00
N ILE A 71 -12.04 -1.25 -17.27
CA ILE A 71 -13.50 -1.47 -17.37
C ILE A 71 -14.25 -0.12 -17.45
N SER A 72 -14.17 0.56 -18.60
CA SER A 72 -15.11 1.64 -18.93
C SER A 72 -15.46 1.75 -20.43
N GLU A 73 -15.03 0.81 -21.28
CA GLU A 73 -15.34 0.86 -22.73
C GLU A 73 -16.32 -0.22 -23.23
N ARG A 74 -16.91 -1.07 -22.37
CA ARG A 74 -17.78 -2.16 -22.82
C ARG A 74 -19.30 -1.92 -22.79
N GLU A 75 -19.78 -0.73 -22.44
CA GLU A 75 -21.21 -0.40 -22.42
C GLU A 75 -21.66 0.64 -23.49
N LYS A 76 -21.02 0.66 -24.67
CA LYS A 76 -21.49 1.51 -25.79
C LYS A 76 -21.89 0.75 -27.08
N THR A 77 -21.97 -0.57 -27.04
CA THR A 77 -22.29 -1.39 -28.23
C THR A 77 -23.56 -2.23 -28.09
N LEU A 78 -24.55 -1.75 -27.32
CA LEU A 78 -25.84 -2.44 -27.21
C LEU A 78 -27.02 -1.47 -27.07
N VAL A 79 -27.10 -0.47 -27.95
CA VAL A 79 -28.40 0.04 -28.44
C VAL A 79 -28.20 0.40 -29.92
N GLY A 80 -28.33 -0.61 -30.76
CA GLY A 80 -28.66 -0.46 -32.18
C GLY A 80 -30.14 -0.80 -32.37
#